data_AF-A0A5K1K229-F1
#
_entry.id   AF-A0A5K1K229-F1
#
_cell.length_a   1.000
_cell.length_b   1.000
_cell.length_c   1.000
_cell.angle_alpha   90.00
_cell.angle_beta   90.00
_cell.angle_gamma   90.00
#
_symmetry.space_group_name_H-M   'P 1'
#
loop_
_entity.id
_entity.type
_entity.pdbx_description
1 polymer ?
#
loop_
_entity_poly.entity_id
_entity_poly.type
_entity_poly.pdbx_seq_one_letter_code
_entity_poly.pdbx_strand_id
1 'polypeptide(L)'
;MDYDRYDAFLHHIFKQTQGDAWFRPNEDNIAVGVALRVDSGEYRLFPYENLGLEPFEAAVRALNPAVAVKVRSAAVHAAFSEVAPEDRSIYIDANTRIQILDTMVDLPTADKEQSAAFIHRAVRSRYTLRDLAA
;
A
#
# COMPACT_ATOMS: atom_id res chain seq x y z
N MET A 1 -8.95 -13.84 -23.90
CA MET A 1 -9.71 -13.57 -22.67
C MET A 1 -10.78 -12.57 -23.06
N ASP A 2 -12.04 -12.91 -22.88
CA ASP A 2 -13.12 -11.94 -23.09
C ASP A 2 -13.15 -11.02 -21.88
N TYR A 3 -13.05 -9.72 -22.15
CA TYR A 3 -13.15 -8.66 -21.15
C TYR A 3 -14.48 -8.79 -20.41
N ASP A 4 -14.42 -9.12 -19.12
CA ASP A 4 -15.61 -9.36 -18.31
C ASP A 4 -15.89 -8.21 -17.33
N ARG A 5 -16.95 -8.37 -16.55
CA ARG A 5 -17.38 -7.36 -15.56
C ARG A 5 -16.30 -7.05 -14.52
N TYR A 6 -15.49 -8.02 -14.10
CA TYR A 6 -14.45 -7.82 -13.10
C TYR A 6 -13.30 -7.01 -13.67
N ASP A 7 -12.93 -7.25 -14.93
CA ASP A 7 -11.92 -6.47 -15.64
C ASP A 7 -12.37 -5.00 -15.80
N ALA A 8 -13.66 -4.79 -16.09
CA ALA A 8 -14.25 -3.45 -16.12
C ALA A 8 -14.16 -2.73 -14.77
N PHE A 9 -14.48 -3.41 -13.67
CA PHE A 9 -14.33 -2.83 -12.33
C PHE A 9 -12.88 -2.54 -11.98
N LEU A 10 -11.96 -3.47 -12.24
CA LEU A 10 -10.53 -3.29 -11.99
C LEU A 10 -9.97 -2.08 -12.73
N HIS A 11 -10.26 -1.97 -14.03
CA HIS A 11 -9.80 -0.85 -14.85
C HIS A 11 -10.39 0.48 -14.34
N HIS A 12 -11.67 0.49 -13.96
CA HIS A 12 -12.32 1.68 -13.42
C HIS A 12 -11.67 2.12 -12.10
N ILE A 13 -11.52 1.22 -11.13
CA ILE A 13 -10.92 1.52 -9.83
C ILE A 13 -9.48 1.99 -10.00
N PHE A 14 -8.69 1.31 -10.84
CA PHE A 14 -7.32 1.71 -11.11
C PHE A 14 -7.27 3.13 -11.68
N LYS A 15 -8.07 3.42 -12.71
CA LYS A 15 -8.11 4.76 -13.31
C LYS A 15 -8.48 5.86 -12.29
N GLN A 16 -9.42 5.60 -11.40
CA GLN A 16 -9.86 6.57 -10.37
C GLN A 16 -8.83 6.78 -9.26
N THR A 17 -8.02 5.75 -8.94
CA THR A 17 -7.14 5.76 -7.77
C THR A 17 -5.69 6.10 -8.08
N GLN A 18 -5.26 5.97 -9.34
CA GLN A 18 -3.89 6.25 -9.74
C GLN A 18 -3.62 7.72 -10.12
N GLY A 19 -4.64 8.59 -10.11
CA GLY A 19 -4.57 9.98 -10.62
C GLY A 19 -3.50 10.86 -9.97
N ASP A 20 -3.15 10.62 -8.71
CA ASP A 20 -2.18 11.40 -7.93
C ASP A 20 -0.74 10.85 -7.99
N ALA A 21 -0.45 9.91 -8.90
CA ALA A 21 0.90 9.35 -9.09
C ALA A 21 1.89 10.33 -9.74
N TRP A 22 1.58 11.64 -9.80
CA TRP A 22 2.41 12.71 -10.38
C TRP A 22 3.74 12.97 -9.64
N PHE A 23 4.02 12.24 -8.55
CA PHE A 23 5.28 12.39 -7.82
C PHE A 23 6.34 11.37 -8.27
N ARG A 24 7.30 11.82 -9.09
CA ARG A 24 8.64 11.23 -9.19
C ARG A 24 9.67 12.36 -9.19
N PRO A 25 10.65 12.31 -8.28
CA PRO A 25 12.00 12.11 -8.80
C PRO A 25 12.79 11.12 -7.95
N ASN A 26 13.22 10.06 -8.63
CA ASN A 26 14.17 9.04 -8.19
C ASN A 26 13.74 8.05 -7.09
N GLU A 27 14.16 6.80 -7.33
CA GLU A 27 14.17 5.64 -6.45
C GLU A 27 12.91 4.74 -6.46
N ASP A 28 13.20 3.52 -6.90
CA ASP A 28 12.45 2.27 -6.98
C ASP A 28 11.07 2.29 -7.68
N ASN A 29 10.97 1.44 -8.71
CA ASN A 29 9.75 1.17 -9.45
C ASN A 29 8.75 0.40 -8.57
N ILE A 30 8.23 1.04 -7.52
CA ILE A 30 7.22 0.45 -6.64
C ILE A 30 5.96 0.24 -7.46
N ALA A 31 5.64 -1.03 -7.71
CA ALA A 31 4.43 -1.39 -8.44
C ALA A 31 3.18 -0.94 -7.67
N VAL A 32 2.30 -0.24 -8.38
CA VAL A 32 0.95 0.13 -7.95
C VAL A 32 -0.07 -0.78 -8.62
N GLY A 33 -1.22 -0.97 -8.00
CA GLY A 33 -2.21 -1.90 -8.53
C GLY A 33 -3.46 -2.02 -7.69
N VAL A 34 -4.46 -2.71 -8.24
CA VAL A 34 -5.72 -3.03 -7.60
C VAL A 34 -5.85 -4.55 -7.56
N ALA A 35 -6.30 -5.08 -6.43
CA ALA A 35 -6.69 -6.47 -6.28
C ALA A 35 -8.20 -6.52 -5.97
N LEU A 36 -8.95 -7.29 -6.76
CA LEU A 36 -10.39 -7.47 -6.62
C LEU A 36 -10.68 -8.95 -6.33
N ARG A 37 -11.42 -9.22 -5.26
CA ARG A 37 -11.86 -10.58 -4.96
C ARG A 37 -12.97 -10.98 -5.93
N VAL A 38 -12.75 -12.02 -6.71
CA VAL A 38 -13.74 -12.54 -7.67
C VAL A 38 -14.53 -13.72 -7.13
N ASP A 39 -13.90 -14.51 -6.26
CA ASP A 39 -14.48 -15.62 -5.51
C ASP A 39 -13.70 -15.84 -4.20
N SER A 40 -14.13 -16.77 -3.35
CA SER A 40 -13.50 -17.08 -2.06
C SER A 40 -12.05 -17.51 -2.22
N GLY A 41 -11.12 -16.62 -1.88
CA GLY A 41 -9.67 -16.84 -1.98
C GLY A 41 -9.08 -16.55 -3.38
N GLU A 42 -9.92 -16.22 -4.35
CA GLU A 42 -9.49 -15.86 -5.71
C GLU A 42 -9.51 -14.35 -5.90
N TYR A 43 -8.35 -13.80 -6.27
CA TYR A 43 -8.16 -12.39 -6.54
C TYR A 43 -7.68 -12.20 -7.96
N ARG A 44 -8.21 -11.17 -8.63
CA ARG A 44 -7.67 -10.66 -9.88
C ARG A 44 -6.94 -9.35 -9.62
N LEU A 45 -5.78 -9.19 -10.27
CA LEU A 45 -4.97 -7.99 -10.15
C LEU A 45 -4.92 -7.21 -11.44
N PHE A 46 -4.81 -5.89 -11.29
CA PHE A 46 -4.53 -4.98 -12.37
C PHE A 46 -3.49 -3.95 -11.93
N PRO A 47 -2.41 -3.69 -12.70
CA PRO A 47 -2.11 -4.23 -14.03
C PRO A 47 -1.76 -5.72 -14.02
N TYR A 48 -2.13 -6.44 -15.08
CA TYR A 48 -1.85 -7.87 -15.23
C TYR A 48 -0.34 -8.14 -15.32
N GLU A 49 0.08 -9.33 -14.88
CA GLU A 49 1.44 -9.86 -15.02
C GLU A 49 2.56 -8.97 -14.44
N ASN A 50 2.22 -8.10 -13.49
CA ASN A 50 3.20 -7.25 -12.82
C ASN A 50 3.78 -7.96 -11.59
N LEU A 51 4.97 -8.56 -11.74
CA LEU A 51 5.69 -9.28 -10.67
C LEU A 51 5.90 -8.44 -9.41
N GLY A 52 5.97 -7.10 -9.52
CA GLY A 52 6.09 -6.22 -8.36
C GLY A 52 4.85 -6.19 -7.45
N LEU A 53 3.73 -6.77 -7.88
CA LEU A 53 2.51 -6.93 -7.11
C LEU A 53 2.38 -8.27 -6.40
N GLU A 54 3.25 -9.25 -6.64
CA GLU A 54 3.16 -10.57 -5.98
C GLU A 54 3.11 -10.48 -4.44
N PRO A 55 3.97 -9.68 -3.76
CA PRO A 55 3.88 -9.55 -2.31
C PRO A 55 2.58 -8.89 -1.85
N PHE A 56 2.05 -7.97 -2.65
CA PHE A 56 0.79 -7.30 -2.37
C PHE A 56 -0.40 -8.26 -2.52
N GLU A 57 -0.43 -9.06 -3.59
CA GLU A 57 -1.44 -10.09 -3.80
C GLU A 57 -1.47 -11.10 -2.66
N ALA A 58 -0.31 -11.63 -2.27
CA ALA A 58 -0.21 -12.63 -1.22
C ALA A 58 -0.76 -12.08 0.11
N ALA A 59 -0.40 -10.84 0.45
CA ALA A 59 -0.85 -10.18 1.67
C ALA A 59 -2.36 -9.85 1.63
N VAL A 60 -2.86 -9.35 0.50
CA VAL A 60 -4.30 -9.07 0.31
C VAL A 60 -5.12 -10.35 0.41
N ARG A 61 -4.66 -11.46 -0.19
CA ARG A 61 -5.35 -12.75 -0.11
C ARG A 61 -5.51 -13.22 1.34
N ALA A 62 -4.47 -13.03 2.17
CA ALA A 62 -4.52 -13.38 3.59
C ALA A 62 -5.40 -12.42 4.41
N LEU A 63 -5.37 -11.11 4.13
CA LEU A 63 -6.26 -10.12 4.76
C LEU A 63 -7.74 -10.31 4.36
N ASN A 64 -7.97 -10.87 3.17
CA ASN A 64 -9.27 -11.19 2.59
C ASN A 64 -10.27 -10.00 2.44
N PRO A 65 -9.88 -8.81 1.92
CA PRO A 65 -10.81 -7.72 1.65
C PRO A 65 -11.58 -7.94 0.33
N ALA A 66 -12.69 -7.23 0.12
CA ALA A 66 -13.40 -7.28 -1.16
C ALA A 66 -12.57 -6.65 -2.30
N VAL A 67 -11.91 -5.52 -2.02
CA VAL A 67 -11.04 -4.78 -2.93
C VAL A 67 -9.87 -4.24 -2.11
N ALA A 68 -8.67 -4.26 -2.67
CA ALA A 68 -7.51 -3.55 -2.14
C ALA A 68 -6.84 -2.73 -3.24
N VAL A 69 -6.37 -1.53 -2.89
CA VAL A 69 -5.69 -0.64 -3.82
C VAL A 69 -4.34 -0.25 -3.23
N LYS A 70 -3.27 -0.55 -3.96
CA LYS A 70 -1.92 -0.09 -3.66
C LYS A 70 -1.66 1.19 -4.44
N VAL A 71 -1.65 2.32 -3.72
CA VAL A 71 -1.37 3.64 -4.28
C VAL A 71 -0.04 4.19 -3.80
N ARG A 72 0.47 5.16 -4.54
CA ARG A 72 1.53 6.07 -4.11
C ARG A 72 1.03 7.49 -4.36
N SER A 73 1.07 8.35 -3.36
CA SER A 73 0.70 9.76 -3.50
C SER A 73 1.65 10.66 -2.72
N ALA A 74 1.71 11.93 -3.12
CA ALA A 74 2.44 12.95 -2.38
C ALA A 74 1.87 13.15 -0.97
N ALA A 75 0.56 12.95 -0.79
CA ALA A 75 -0.11 13.03 0.52
C ALA A 75 0.42 11.97 1.50
N VAL A 76 0.69 10.73 1.04
CA VAL A 76 1.30 9.68 1.89
C VAL A 76 2.71 10.11 2.31
N HIS A 77 3.49 10.69 1.41
CA HIS A 77 4.83 11.17 1.72
C HIS A 77 4.81 12.33 2.73
N ALA A 78 3.92 13.30 2.54
CA ALA A 78 3.73 14.40 3.48
C ALA A 78 3.26 13.91 4.85
N ALA A 79 2.31 12.97 4.90
CA ALA A 79 1.84 12.36 6.14
C ALA A 79 2.99 11.69 6.91
N PHE A 80 3.87 10.96 6.22
CA PHE A 80 5.05 10.37 6.87
C PHE A 80 6.06 11.37 7.40
N SER A 81 6.08 12.63 6.91
CA SER A 81 6.98 13.66 7.44
C SER A 81 6.57 14.19 8.81
N GLU A 82 5.31 13.98 9.21
CA GLU A 82 4.76 14.44 10.49
C GLU A 82 4.68 13.33 11.55
N VAL A 83 5.02 12.09 11.17
CA VAL A 83 4.86 10.89 11.99
C VAL A 83 6.19 10.52 12.65
N ALA A 84 6.17 10.23 13.95
CA ALA A 84 7.36 9.79 14.67
C ALA A 84 7.74 8.35 14.27
N PRO A 85 9.03 7.96 14.37
CA PRO A 85 9.47 6.61 14.01
C PRO A 85 8.75 5.47 14.76
N GLU A 86 8.22 5.75 15.94
CA GLU A 86 7.57 4.79 16.83
C GLU A 86 6.04 4.73 16.64
N ASP A 87 5.48 5.64 15.84
CA ASP A 87 4.04 5.76 15.65
C ASP A 87 3.51 4.60 14.79
N ARG A 88 2.45 3.96 15.30
CA ARG A 88 1.80 2.84 14.61
C ARG A 88 0.49 3.21 13.91
N SER A 89 0.07 4.46 14.04
CA SER A 89 -1.16 4.93 13.44
C SER A 89 -1.24 6.44 13.33
N ILE A 90 -1.88 6.93 12.27
CA ILE A 90 -2.27 8.33 12.09
C ILE A 90 -3.78 8.41 12.30
N TYR A 91 -4.24 9.20 13.27
CA TYR A 91 -5.66 9.36 13.55
C TYR A 91 -6.27 10.38 12.61
N ILE A 92 -7.34 9.99 11.90
CA ILE A 92 -8.12 10.88 11.03
C ILE A 92 -9.29 11.46 11.82
N ASP A 93 -9.95 10.62 12.61
CA ASP A 93 -11.01 10.98 13.53
C ASP A 93 -11.00 10.05 14.76
N ALA A 94 -12.05 10.11 15.59
CA ALA A 94 -12.17 9.33 16.82
C ALA A 94 -12.23 7.80 16.61
N ASN A 95 -12.69 7.35 15.44
CA ASN A 95 -12.93 5.94 15.12
C ASN A 95 -12.09 5.45 13.92
N THR A 96 -11.58 6.38 13.10
CA THR A 96 -10.83 6.07 11.89
C THR A 96 -9.37 6.47 12.03
N ARG A 97 -8.47 5.50 11.81
CA ARG A 97 -7.03 5.74 11.76
C ARG A 97 -6.40 5.01 10.58
N ILE A 98 -5.33 5.57 10.05
CA ILE A 98 -4.46 4.88 9.09
C ILE A 98 -3.43 4.11 9.90
N GLN A 99 -3.36 2.79 9.72
CA GLN A 99 -2.36 1.96 10.41
C GLN A 99 -1.01 2.08 9.72
N ILE A 100 0.08 2.07 10.49
CA ILE A 100 1.44 2.08 9.95
C ILE A 100 2.05 0.70 10.22
N LEU A 101 2.50 0.06 9.15
CA LEU A 101 3.11 -1.26 9.16
C LEU A 101 4.53 -1.17 8.61
N ASP A 102 5.43 -2.02 9.10
CA ASP A 102 6.83 -2.02 8.67
C ASP A 102 7.00 -2.66 7.29
N THR A 103 6.25 -3.73 7.01
CA THR A 103 6.40 -4.47 5.75
C THR A 103 5.05 -4.88 5.17
N MET A 104 5.05 -5.20 3.86
CA MET A 104 3.87 -5.76 3.19
C MET A 104 3.45 -7.11 3.79
N VAL A 105 4.38 -7.85 4.41
CA VAL A 105 4.10 -9.15 5.04
C VAL A 105 3.26 -8.99 6.30
N ASP A 106 3.28 -7.81 6.93
CA ASP A 106 2.51 -7.52 8.14
C ASP A 106 1.06 -7.10 7.83
N LEU A 107 0.74 -6.78 6.58
CA LEU A 107 -0.60 -6.36 6.14
C LEU A 107 -1.73 -7.33 6.54
N PRO A 108 -1.58 -8.66 6.54
CA PRO A 108 -2.62 -9.57 7.00
C PRO A 108 -2.99 -9.42 8.49
N THR A 109 -2.11 -8.81 9.29
CA THR A 109 -2.35 -8.54 10.72
C THR A 109 -3.07 -7.21 10.96
N ALA A 110 -3.21 -6.40 9.91
CA ALA A 110 -3.86 -5.10 10.00
C ALA A 110 -5.36 -5.24 10.31
N ASP A 111 -5.89 -4.29 11.07
CA ASP A 111 -7.32 -4.18 11.29
C ASP A 111 -8.00 -3.74 9.99
N LYS A 112 -8.74 -4.67 9.37
CA LYS A 112 -9.47 -4.43 8.11
C LYS A 112 -10.53 -3.34 8.23
N GLU A 113 -11.05 -3.08 9.43
CA GLU A 113 -12.13 -2.09 9.65
C GLU A 113 -11.61 -0.67 9.44
N GLN A 114 -10.31 -0.44 9.63
CA GLN A 114 -9.67 0.84 9.38
C GLN A 114 -9.54 1.20 7.89
N SER A 115 -9.70 0.23 6.98
CA SER A 115 -9.70 0.40 5.51
C SER A 115 -8.44 1.03 4.89
N ALA A 116 -7.43 1.43 5.66
CA ALA A 116 -6.20 2.03 5.20
C ALA A 116 -4.99 1.60 6.04
N ALA A 117 -3.87 1.33 5.36
CA ALA A 117 -2.59 1.10 5.98
C ALA A 117 -1.47 1.70 5.12
N PHE A 118 -0.48 2.30 5.78
CA PHE A 118 0.77 2.71 5.16
C PHE A 118 1.86 1.70 5.44
N ILE A 119 2.65 1.38 4.42
CA ILE A 119 3.83 0.53 4.56
C ILE A 119 5.05 1.43 4.67
N HIS A 120 5.58 1.58 5.87
CA HIS A 120 6.81 2.31 6.13
C HIS A 120 8.00 1.40 5.78
N ARG A 121 8.59 1.57 4.59
CA ARG A 121 9.86 0.93 4.28
C ARG A 121 10.92 1.54 5.20
N ALA A 122 11.17 0.91 6.34
CA ALA A 122 12.26 1.28 7.21
C ALA A 122 13.58 1.08 6.45
N VAL A 123 14.06 2.12 5.77
CA VAL A 123 15.49 2.26 5.56
C VAL A 123 16.02 2.50 6.95
N ARG A 124 16.47 1.43 7.63
CA ARG A 124 17.26 1.57 8.84
C ARG A 124 18.43 2.48 8.46
N SER A 125 18.29 3.77 8.78
CA SER A 125 19.38 4.71 8.71
C SER A 125 20.45 4.13 9.60
N ARG A 126 21.51 3.61 8.99
CA ARG A 126 22.73 3.29 9.70
C ARG A 126 23.22 4.63 10.22
N TYR A 127 22.98 4.92 11.49
CA TYR A 127 23.83 5.81 12.27
C TYR A 127 25.27 5.38 12.00
N THR A 128 25.94 6.09 11.09
CA THR A 128 27.33 5.86 10.75
C THR A 128 28.13 6.95 11.42
N LEU A 129 28.42 6.71 12.70
CA LEU A 129 29.69 7.03 13.36
C LEU A 129 30.38 8.35 12.91
N ARG A 130 29.74 9.50 13.08
CA ARG A 130 30.42 10.80 12.95
C ARG A 130 30.31 11.74 14.16
N ASP A 131 29.49 11.40 15.16
CA ASP A 131 29.31 12.23 16.36
C ASP A 131 30.06 11.71 17.61
N LEU A 132 31.12 10.92 17.42
CA LEU A 132 31.96 10.38 18.51
C LEU A 132 33.41 10.89 18.48
N ALA A 133 33.63 12.07 17.88
CA ALA A 133 34.89 12.78 17.97
C ALA A 133 34.64 14.25 18.37
N ALA A 134 34.43 14.46 19.66
CA ALA A 134 34.67 15.71 20.37
C ALA A 134 35.58 15.41 21.56
#